data_AF-A0A2U8H148-F1
#
_entry.id   AF-A0A2U8H148-F1
#
_cell.length_a   1.000
_cell.length_b   1.000
_cell.length_c   1.000
_cell.angle_alpha   90.00
_cell.angle_beta   90.00
_cell.angle_gamma   90.00
#
_symmetry.space_group_name_H-M   'P 1'
#
loop_
_entity.id
_entity.type
_entity.pdbx_description
1 polymer ?
#
loop_
_entity_poly.entity_id
_entity_poly.type
_entity_poly.pdbx_seq_one_letter_code
_entity_poly.pdbx_strand_id
1 'polypeptide(L)'
;MSVRLRLLVLSFCVLLLGGCGLRFAYSQLDWLLPWYLGDYVSLDQTQKRLLDARLGERLAWHCGSQLTAYSGLLRDVERDLRSTEVVAAPMLDTYLQRGEAFWRVLMKEITPDAGVLLAALSDAQVKELGEAFARRNDETREEFLEGTPEALRARQIERMEKRLRTWFGPLSAAQRSRVAAWSAGLAPATEAWLQHRVRWQGALIDVLAQRQQPGFESRVGALLLEPESMWAAAYRADVARNRKLTLDLLAETFNMASPAQRTHLFNEIAGWAAQFEQLACTDTPLRTASGAGR
;
A
#
# COMPACT_ATOMS: atom_id res chain seq x y z
N MET A 1 -29.68 -0.46 -20.17
CA MET A 1 -28.23 -0.24 -19.95
C MET A 1 -27.74 0.69 -21.05
N SER A 2 -27.44 1.94 -20.74
CA SER A 2 -27.19 2.96 -21.77
C SER A 2 -25.95 2.63 -22.60
N VAL A 3 -25.99 2.96 -23.89
CA VAL A 3 -24.86 2.79 -24.83
C VAL A 3 -23.58 3.49 -24.31
N ARG A 4 -23.74 4.55 -23.49
CA ARG A 4 -22.65 5.26 -22.79
C ARG A 4 -22.00 4.45 -21.66
N LEU A 5 -22.77 3.68 -20.89
CA LEU A 5 -22.23 2.77 -19.88
C LEU A 5 -21.49 1.59 -20.53
N ARG A 6 -21.98 1.11 -21.68
CA ARG A 6 -21.30 0.05 -22.45
C ARG A 6 -19.98 0.54 -23.06
N LEU A 7 -19.92 1.78 -23.57
CA LEU A 7 -18.70 2.39 -24.08
C LEU A 7 -17.68 2.72 -22.98
N LEU A 8 -18.13 3.17 -21.79
CA LEU A 8 -17.26 3.37 -20.63
C LEU A 8 -16.66 2.05 -20.11
N VAL A 9 -17.46 0.99 -20.06
CA VAL A 9 -16.99 -0.35 -19.68
C VAL A 9 -16.03 -0.91 -20.74
N LEU A 10 -16.28 -0.68 -22.04
CA LEU A 10 -15.38 -1.13 -23.11
C LEU A 10 -14.04 -0.36 -23.12
N SER A 11 -14.06 0.97 -22.92
CA SER A 11 -12.84 1.79 -22.82
C SER A 11 -12.05 1.52 -21.53
N PHE A 12 -12.72 1.19 -20.43
CA PHE A 12 -12.07 0.72 -19.20
C PHE A 12 -11.43 -0.66 -19.41
N CYS A 13 -12.09 -1.57 -20.12
CA CYS A 13 -11.52 -2.88 -20.48
C CYS A 13 -10.29 -2.79 -21.41
N VAL A 14 -10.21 -1.77 -22.27
CA VAL A 14 -9.03 -1.54 -23.15
C VAL A 14 -7.84 -0.91 -22.40
N LEU A 15 -8.08 -0.16 -21.32
CA LEU A 15 -7.01 0.33 -20.41
C LEU A 15 -6.48 -0.74 -19.45
N LEU A 16 -7.23 -1.83 -19.27
CA LEU A 16 -6.96 -2.91 -18.30
C LEU A 16 -6.01 -4.02 -18.79
N LEU A 17 -5.42 -3.90 -19.98
CA LEU A 17 -4.36 -4.81 -20.42
C LEU A 17 -2.98 -4.31 -19.95
N GLY A 18 -2.77 -4.36 -18.63
CA GLY A 18 -1.50 -4.80 -18.02
C GLY A 18 -0.35 -3.81 -17.76
N GLY A 19 -0.42 -2.53 -18.12
CA GLY A 19 0.67 -1.58 -17.80
C GLY A 19 0.35 -0.10 -17.97
N CYS A 20 -0.63 0.22 -18.82
CA CYS A 20 -1.06 1.61 -19.03
C CYS A 20 -1.79 2.20 -17.83
N GLY A 21 -2.50 1.39 -17.04
CA GLY A 21 -3.22 1.85 -15.85
C GLY A 21 -2.31 2.40 -14.76
N LEU A 22 -1.20 1.70 -14.46
CA LEU A 22 -0.24 2.15 -13.44
C LEU A 22 0.52 3.40 -13.90
N ARG A 23 0.97 3.42 -15.17
CA ARG A 23 1.62 4.59 -15.75
C ARG A 23 0.70 5.81 -15.76
N PHE A 24 -0.55 5.62 -16.17
CA PHE A 24 -1.55 6.66 -16.15
C PHE A 24 -1.78 7.15 -14.72
N ALA A 25 -2.10 6.27 -13.77
CA ALA A 25 -2.32 6.63 -12.38
C ALA A 25 -1.13 7.38 -11.77
N TYR A 26 0.10 6.90 -12.00
CA TYR A 26 1.33 7.55 -11.52
C TYR A 26 1.50 8.95 -12.12
N SER A 27 1.25 9.12 -13.42
CA SER A 27 1.35 10.42 -14.10
C SER A 27 0.25 11.41 -13.71
N GLN A 28 -0.81 10.94 -13.05
CA GLN A 28 -1.96 11.74 -12.61
C GLN A 28 -2.00 11.88 -11.08
N LEU A 29 -0.90 11.58 -10.37
CA LEU A 29 -0.87 11.65 -8.90
C LEU A 29 -1.09 13.07 -8.37
N ASP A 30 -0.71 14.09 -9.13
CA ASP A 30 -1.00 15.50 -8.88
C ASP A 30 -2.50 15.79 -8.80
N TRP A 31 -3.32 15.09 -9.60
CA TRP A 31 -4.77 15.21 -9.56
C TRP A 31 -5.44 14.20 -8.61
N LEU A 32 -4.94 12.96 -8.56
CA LEU A 32 -5.53 11.88 -7.75
C LEU A 32 -5.32 12.09 -6.25
N LEU A 33 -4.15 12.59 -5.84
CA LEU A 33 -3.83 12.71 -4.42
C LEU A 33 -4.69 13.78 -3.72
N PRO A 34 -4.88 15.00 -4.26
CA PRO A 34 -5.81 15.96 -3.67
C PRO A 34 -7.25 15.46 -3.60
N TRP A 35 -7.71 14.71 -4.61
CA TRP A 35 -9.04 14.10 -4.60
C TRP A 35 -9.17 13.08 -3.45
N TYR A 36 -8.19 12.20 -3.30
CA TYR A 36 -8.14 11.24 -2.19
C TYR A 36 -8.08 11.92 -0.82
N LEU A 37 -7.28 12.99 -0.67
CA LEU A 37 -7.18 13.76 0.57
C LEU A 37 -8.48 14.51 0.88
N GLY A 38 -9.27 14.88 -0.13
CA GLY A 38 -10.57 15.52 0.03
C GLY A 38 -11.59 14.68 0.81
N ASP A 39 -11.44 13.35 0.85
CA ASP A 39 -12.27 12.50 1.69
C ASP A 39 -11.97 12.63 3.20
N TYR A 40 -10.83 13.24 3.53
CA TYR A 40 -10.33 13.43 4.89
C TYR A 40 -10.35 14.88 5.32
N VAL A 41 -9.93 15.81 4.45
CA VAL A 41 -9.78 17.22 4.78
C VAL A 41 -9.94 18.10 3.53
N SER A 42 -10.73 19.15 3.65
CA SER A 42 -11.03 20.10 2.58
C SER A 42 -9.92 21.14 2.46
N LEU A 43 -8.92 20.88 1.62
CA LEU A 43 -7.81 21.81 1.39
C LEU A 43 -8.24 23.07 0.62
N ASP A 44 -7.79 24.24 1.10
CA ASP A 44 -7.95 25.51 0.39
C ASP A 44 -6.99 25.63 -0.82
N GLN A 45 -7.15 26.69 -1.61
CA GLN A 45 -6.35 26.86 -2.83
C GLN A 45 -4.84 27.06 -2.54
N THR A 46 -4.48 27.64 -1.40
CA THR A 46 -3.08 27.83 -0.99
C THR A 46 -2.47 26.50 -0.56
N GLN A 47 -3.19 25.71 0.24
CA GLN A 47 -2.76 24.38 0.66
C GLN A 47 -2.65 23.40 -0.51
N LYS A 48 -3.57 23.47 -1.49
CA LYS A 48 -3.48 22.67 -2.73
C LYS A 48 -2.22 23.00 -3.53
N ARG A 49 -1.93 24.28 -3.76
CA ARG A 49 -0.68 24.69 -4.43
C ARG A 49 0.58 24.22 -3.68
N LEU A 50 0.55 24.28 -2.36
CA LEU A 50 1.63 23.78 -1.52
C LEU A 50 1.80 22.27 -1.68
N LEU A 51 0.71 21.51 -1.64
CA LEU A 51 0.70 20.07 -1.88
C LEU A 51 1.27 19.73 -3.27
N ASP A 52 0.80 20.41 -4.31
CA ASP A 52 1.24 20.18 -5.70
C ASP A 52 2.75 20.40 -5.84
N ALA A 53 3.28 21.49 -5.26
CA ALA A 53 4.71 21.78 -5.30
C ALA A 53 5.54 20.70 -4.60
N ARG A 54 5.15 20.30 -3.37
CA ARG A 54 5.85 19.25 -2.61
C ARG A 54 5.77 17.90 -3.32
N LEU A 55 4.59 17.53 -3.80
CA LEU A 55 4.37 16.28 -4.51
C LEU A 55 5.20 16.22 -5.80
N GLY A 56 5.29 17.32 -6.56
CA GLY A 56 6.11 17.37 -7.77
C GLY A 56 7.58 17.03 -7.49
N GLU A 57 8.16 17.61 -6.44
CA GLU A 57 9.53 17.28 -6.00
C GLU A 57 9.65 15.80 -5.58
N ARG A 58 8.69 15.29 -4.81
CA ARG A 58 8.72 13.89 -4.35
C ARG A 58 8.57 12.91 -5.50
N LEU A 59 7.73 13.20 -6.49
CA LEU A 59 7.57 12.36 -7.67
C LEU A 59 8.83 12.34 -8.53
N ALA A 60 9.51 13.48 -8.69
CA ALA A 60 10.79 13.57 -9.39
C ALA A 60 11.88 12.75 -8.69
N TRP A 61 11.98 12.86 -7.35
CA TRP A 61 12.89 12.03 -6.56
C TRP A 61 12.55 10.53 -6.65
N HIS A 62 11.26 10.18 -6.51
CA HIS A 62 10.80 8.79 -6.49
C HIS A 62 11.03 8.12 -7.84
N CYS A 63 10.74 8.80 -8.95
CA CYS A 63 11.00 8.25 -10.28
C CYS A 63 12.50 8.19 -10.62
N GLY A 64 13.29 9.16 -10.15
CA GLY A 64 14.72 9.23 -10.43
C GLY A 64 15.58 8.25 -9.62
N SER A 65 15.04 7.71 -8.52
CA SER A 65 15.81 6.84 -7.61
C SER A 65 15.08 5.54 -7.23
N GLN A 66 13.85 5.64 -6.72
CA GLN A 66 13.19 4.52 -6.05
C GLN A 66 12.62 3.50 -7.03
N LEU A 67 12.02 3.94 -8.14
CA LEU A 67 11.41 3.01 -9.11
C LEU A 67 12.41 2.03 -9.73
N THR A 68 13.63 2.50 -10.04
CA THR A 68 14.71 1.62 -10.50
C THR A 68 15.10 0.60 -9.44
N ALA A 69 15.17 1.01 -8.16
CA ALA A 69 15.47 0.10 -7.06
C ALA A 69 14.36 -0.95 -6.85
N TYR A 70 13.09 -0.56 -7.04
CA TYR A 70 11.96 -1.48 -6.93
C TYR A 70 11.98 -2.53 -8.04
N SER A 71 12.25 -2.11 -9.29
CA SER A 71 12.47 -3.07 -10.37
C SER A 71 13.63 -4.00 -10.05
N GLY A 72 14.78 -3.46 -9.61
CA GLY A 72 15.94 -4.26 -9.23
C GLY A 72 15.63 -5.35 -8.20
N LEU A 73 14.83 -5.04 -7.17
CA LEU A 73 14.36 -6.04 -6.20
C LEU A 73 13.53 -7.14 -6.88
N LEU A 74 12.59 -6.79 -7.77
CA LEU A 74 11.78 -7.79 -8.46
C LEU A 74 12.59 -8.65 -9.42
N ARG A 75 13.59 -8.08 -10.10
CA ARG A 75 14.53 -8.83 -10.95
C ARG A 75 15.37 -9.80 -10.13
N ASP A 76 15.80 -9.40 -8.95
CA ASP A 76 16.49 -10.29 -8.02
C ASP A 76 15.61 -11.46 -7.58
N VAL A 77 14.36 -11.16 -7.16
CA VAL A 77 13.37 -12.19 -6.80
C VAL A 77 13.15 -13.17 -7.96
N GLU A 78 12.94 -12.66 -9.18
CA GLU A 78 12.73 -13.49 -10.36
C GLU A 78 13.91 -14.44 -10.61
N ARG A 79 15.13 -13.89 -10.65
CA ARG A 79 16.36 -14.66 -10.89
C ARG A 79 16.53 -15.77 -9.87
N ASP A 80 16.39 -15.43 -8.59
CA ASP A 80 16.70 -16.36 -7.50
C ASP A 80 15.59 -17.43 -7.36
N LEU A 81 14.33 -17.09 -7.61
CA LEU A 81 13.25 -18.09 -7.65
C LEU A 81 13.37 -19.03 -8.86
N ARG A 82 13.87 -18.56 -10.02
CA ARG A 82 14.08 -19.41 -11.20
C ARG A 82 15.19 -20.44 -11.00
N SER A 83 16.21 -20.11 -10.21
CA SER A 83 17.32 -21.03 -9.89
C SER A 83 17.04 -21.93 -8.68
N THR A 84 15.90 -21.75 -8.01
CA THR A 84 15.54 -22.46 -6.79
C THR A 84 14.46 -23.51 -7.05
N GLU A 85 14.76 -24.78 -6.78
CA GLU A 85 13.77 -25.85 -6.91
C GLU A 85 12.74 -25.83 -5.76
N VAL A 86 13.24 -25.64 -4.54
CA VAL A 86 12.48 -25.59 -3.29
C VAL A 86 12.76 -24.28 -2.55
N VAL A 87 11.72 -23.47 -2.37
CA VAL A 87 11.78 -22.18 -1.68
C VAL A 87 11.50 -22.36 -0.19
N ALA A 88 12.26 -21.66 0.64
CA ALA A 88 12.08 -21.61 2.08
C ALA A 88 11.63 -20.21 2.53
N ALA A 89 10.81 -20.15 3.58
CA ALA A 89 10.29 -18.89 4.12
C ALA A 89 11.39 -17.85 4.48
N PRO A 90 12.55 -18.22 5.05
CA PRO A 90 13.62 -17.25 5.33
C PRO A 90 14.16 -16.55 4.08
N MET A 91 14.21 -17.23 2.94
CA MET A 91 14.61 -16.61 1.66
C MET A 91 13.63 -15.50 1.28
N LEU A 92 12.33 -15.76 1.37
CA LEU A 92 11.28 -14.77 1.09
C LEU A 92 11.32 -13.59 2.08
N ASP A 93 11.66 -13.85 3.34
CA ASP A 93 11.79 -12.80 4.35
C ASP A 93 12.88 -11.79 4.00
N THR A 94 13.99 -12.22 3.38
CA THR A 94 15.05 -11.28 2.96
C THR A 94 14.55 -10.24 1.95
N TYR A 95 13.70 -10.63 1.00
CA TYR A 95 13.10 -9.69 0.03
C TYR A 95 12.03 -8.83 0.68
N LEU A 96 11.25 -9.38 1.62
CA LEU A 96 10.27 -8.61 2.38
C LEU A 96 10.97 -7.50 3.18
N GLN A 97 12.09 -7.80 3.85
CA GLN A 97 12.90 -6.82 4.58
C GLN A 97 13.48 -5.73 3.68
N ARG A 98 13.88 -6.06 2.44
CA ARG A 98 14.29 -5.07 1.43
C ARG A 98 13.14 -4.16 1.01
N GLY A 99 11.94 -4.71 0.81
CA GLY A 99 10.72 -3.93 0.57
C GLY A 99 10.37 -3.00 1.74
N GLU A 100 10.49 -3.48 2.97
CA GLU A 100 10.30 -2.67 4.18
C GLU A 100 11.35 -1.56 4.31
N ALA A 101 12.57 -1.79 3.84
CA ALA A 101 13.59 -0.75 3.77
C ALA A 101 13.19 0.37 2.79
N PHE A 102 12.62 0.03 1.63
CA PHE A 102 12.07 1.03 0.70
C PHE A 102 10.95 1.86 1.33
N TRP A 103 10.04 1.22 2.07
CA TRP A 103 9.01 1.94 2.82
C TRP A 103 9.60 2.93 3.82
N ARG A 104 10.64 2.53 4.59
CA ARG A 104 11.31 3.43 5.53
C ARG A 104 11.98 4.62 4.84
N VAL A 105 12.62 4.41 3.69
CA VAL A 105 13.22 5.49 2.88
C VAL A 105 12.13 6.44 2.39
N LEU A 106 11.03 5.91 1.85
CA LEU A 106 9.89 6.69 1.37
C LEU A 106 9.29 7.56 2.49
N MET A 107 9.02 6.96 3.66
CA MET A 107 8.46 7.68 4.80
C MET A 107 9.41 8.76 5.30
N LYS A 108 10.73 8.49 5.35
CA LYS A 108 11.74 9.49 5.71
C LYS A 108 11.73 10.69 4.78
N GLU A 109 11.55 10.46 3.48
CA GLU A 109 11.55 11.53 2.48
C GLU A 109 10.25 12.33 2.46
N ILE A 110 9.09 11.69 2.70
CA ILE A 110 7.77 12.36 2.67
C ILE A 110 7.45 13.07 3.99
N THR A 111 7.98 12.61 5.12
CA THR A 111 7.63 13.14 6.45
C THR A 111 7.84 14.65 6.61
N PRO A 112 8.95 15.26 6.14
CA PRO A 112 9.12 16.71 6.21
C PRO A 112 8.03 17.48 5.45
N ASP A 113 7.66 17.03 4.25
CA ASP A 113 6.59 17.65 3.47
C ASP A 113 5.23 17.51 4.15
N ALA A 114 4.96 16.34 4.73
CA ALA A 114 3.77 16.12 5.55
C ALA A 114 3.74 17.06 6.75
N GLY A 115 4.87 17.30 7.42
CA GLY A 115 4.97 18.25 8.53
C GLY A 115 4.55 19.66 8.13
N VAL A 116 5.06 20.15 6.99
CA VAL A 116 4.71 21.49 6.46
C VAL A 116 3.22 21.56 6.10
N LEU A 117 2.68 20.54 5.41
CA LEU A 117 1.27 20.49 5.02
C LEU A 117 0.33 20.42 6.22
N LEU A 118 0.68 19.60 7.22
CA LEU A 118 -0.10 19.42 8.43
C LEU A 118 -0.06 20.67 9.33
N ALA A 119 1.05 21.41 9.37
CA ALA A 119 1.16 22.68 10.07
C ALA A 119 0.22 23.75 9.49
N ALA A 120 -0.01 23.69 8.18
CA ALA A 120 -0.84 24.65 7.45
C ALA A 120 -2.35 24.44 7.63
N LEU A 121 -2.79 23.36 8.28
CA LEU A 121 -4.21 23.11 8.51
C LEU A 121 -4.83 24.17 9.45
N SER A 122 -6.08 24.51 9.22
CA SER A 122 -6.91 25.30 10.16
C SER A 122 -7.50 24.42 11.24
N ASP A 123 -8.02 25.01 12.33
CA ASP A 123 -8.67 24.23 13.40
C ASP A 123 -9.92 23.49 12.89
N ALA A 124 -10.66 24.11 11.96
CA ALA A 124 -11.81 23.49 11.30
C ALA A 124 -11.38 22.25 10.50
N GLN A 125 -10.24 22.32 9.80
CA GLN A 125 -9.70 21.21 9.03
C GLN A 125 -9.13 20.08 9.91
N VAL A 126 -8.55 20.40 11.06
CA VAL A 126 -8.14 19.37 12.04
C VAL A 126 -9.37 18.64 12.60
N LYS A 127 -10.47 19.38 12.86
CA LYS A 127 -11.74 18.78 13.28
C LYS A 127 -12.34 17.88 12.19
N GLU A 128 -12.37 18.36 10.94
CA GLU A 128 -12.84 17.59 9.78
C GLU A 128 -12.05 16.28 9.61
N LEU A 129 -10.72 16.34 9.75
CA LEU A 129 -9.86 15.16 9.70
C LEU A 129 -10.20 14.13 10.79
N GLY A 130 -10.46 14.59 12.01
CA GLY A 130 -10.90 13.74 13.12
C GLY A 130 -12.25 13.07 12.84
N GLU A 131 -13.21 13.81 12.30
CA GLU A 131 -14.54 13.29 11.91
C GLU A 131 -14.43 12.27 10.77
N ALA A 132 -13.57 12.52 9.79
CA ALA A 132 -13.31 11.58 8.70
C ALA A 132 -12.64 10.29 9.20
N PHE A 133 -11.70 10.39 10.16
CA PHE A 133 -11.13 9.22 10.80
C PHE A 133 -12.18 8.40 11.54
N ALA A 134 -13.05 9.03 12.32
CA ALA A 134 -14.14 8.35 13.04
C ALA A 134 -15.05 7.59 12.07
N ARG A 135 -15.59 8.27 11.04
CA ARG A 135 -16.45 7.65 10.02
C ARG A 135 -15.80 6.44 9.35
N ARG A 136 -14.54 6.58 8.91
CA ARG A 136 -13.81 5.48 8.26
C ARG A 136 -13.48 4.33 9.23
N ASN A 137 -13.28 4.62 10.53
CA ASN A 137 -13.11 3.56 11.53
C ASN A 137 -14.38 2.71 11.66
N ASP A 138 -15.55 3.34 11.64
CA ASP A 138 -16.83 2.63 11.69
C ASP A 138 -17.03 1.76 10.45
N GLU A 139 -16.81 2.30 9.25
CA GLU A 139 -16.85 1.54 7.99
C GLU A 139 -15.88 0.34 7.98
N THR A 140 -14.65 0.55 8.45
CA THR A 140 -13.64 -0.52 8.52
C THR A 140 -14.02 -1.56 9.58
N ARG A 141 -14.64 -1.13 10.69
CA ARG A 141 -15.10 -2.04 11.75
C ARG A 141 -16.20 -2.96 11.22
N GLU A 142 -17.17 -2.40 10.49
CA GLU A 142 -18.24 -3.16 9.83
C GLU A 142 -17.64 -4.16 8.82
N GLU A 143 -16.75 -3.72 7.93
CA GLU A 143 -16.17 -4.59 6.90
C GLU A 143 -15.41 -5.81 7.48
N PHE A 144 -14.64 -5.57 8.55
CA PHE A 144 -13.67 -6.56 9.05
C PHE A 144 -14.10 -7.35 10.29
N LEU A 145 -15.11 -6.88 11.04
CA LEU A 145 -15.56 -7.55 12.26
C LEU A 145 -17.01 -8.01 12.21
N GLU A 146 -17.81 -7.52 11.27
CA GLU A 146 -19.22 -7.89 11.20
C GLU A 146 -19.41 -9.29 10.58
N GLY A 147 -20.08 -10.16 11.33
CA GLY A 147 -20.42 -11.52 10.91
C GLY A 147 -20.02 -12.57 11.94
N THR A 148 -20.33 -13.83 11.64
CA THR A 148 -19.89 -14.95 12.50
C THR A 148 -18.40 -15.23 12.31
N PRO A 149 -17.72 -15.84 13.29
CA PRO A 149 -16.31 -16.23 13.16
C PRO A 149 -16.03 -17.08 11.90
N GLU A 150 -16.98 -17.93 11.49
CA GLU A 150 -16.90 -18.75 10.29
C GLU A 150 -16.94 -17.89 9.02
N ALA A 151 -17.83 -16.91 8.96
CA ALA A 151 -17.93 -15.99 7.84
C ALA A 151 -16.67 -15.13 7.69
N LEU A 152 -16.13 -14.62 8.80
CA LEU A 152 -14.87 -13.85 8.80
C LEU A 152 -13.68 -14.69 8.32
N ARG A 153 -13.60 -15.95 8.77
CA ARG A 153 -12.58 -16.91 8.31
C ARG A 153 -12.73 -17.20 6.81
N ALA A 154 -13.95 -17.43 6.33
CA ALA A 154 -14.21 -17.67 4.91
C ALA A 154 -13.78 -16.48 4.04
N ARG A 155 -14.12 -15.24 4.44
CA ARG A 155 -13.67 -14.01 3.74
C ARG A 155 -12.14 -13.88 3.76
N GLN A 156 -11.48 -14.26 4.86
CA GLN A 156 -10.01 -14.23 4.94
C GLN A 156 -9.35 -15.21 3.98
N ILE A 157 -9.87 -16.43 3.89
CA ILE A 157 -9.43 -17.45 2.91
C ILE A 157 -9.63 -16.91 1.49
N GLU A 158 -10.83 -16.43 1.16
CA GLU A 158 -11.15 -15.90 -0.17
C GLU A 158 -10.21 -14.77 -0.60
N ARG A 159 -9.93 -13.82 0.30
CA ARG A 159 -8.99 -12.72 0.03
C ARG A 159 -7.58 -13.23 -0.26
N MET A 160 -7.09 -14.21 0.49
CA MET A 160 -5.78 -14.80 0.26
C MET A 160 -5.74 -15.59 -1.05
N GLU A 161 -6.76 -16.40 -1.33
CA GLU A 161 -6.87 -17.14 -2.60
C GLU A 161 -6.95 -16.20 -3.80
N LYS A 162 -7.67 -15.07 -3.70
CA LYS A 162 -7.70 -14.05 -4.76
C LYS A 162 -6.30 -13.48 -5.02
N ARG A 163 -5.53 -13.15 -3.96
CA ARG A 163 -4.15 -12.66 -4.09
C ARG A 163 -3.26 -13.70 -4.74
N LEU A 164 -3.27 -14.94 -4.26
CA LEU A 164 -2.45 -16.01 -4.83
C LEU A 164 -2.82 -16.31 -6.28
N ARG A 165 -4.10 -16.22 -6.66
CA ARG A 165 -4.53 -16.42 -8.06
C ARG A 165 -3.97 -15.38 -9.02
N THR A 166 -3.78 -14.14 -8.59
CA THR A 166 -3.12 -13.12 -9.42
C THR A 166 -1.70 -13.57 -9.78
N TRP A 167 -0.96 -14.13 -8.81
CA TRP A 167 0.46 -14.50 -8.97
C TRP A 167 0.70 -15.91 -9.51
N PHE A 168 -0.19 -16.86 -9.27
CA PHE A 168 0.00 -18.27 -9.64
C PHE A 168 -1.04 -18.79 -10.65
N GLY A 169 -2.06 -18.00 -10.99
CA GLY A 169 -3.23 -18.49 -11.72
C GLY A 169 -4.13 -19.37 -10.84
N PRO A 170 -5.01 -20.22 -11.42
CA PRO A 170 -5.91 -21.07 -10.66
C PRO A 170 -5.18 -21.95 -9.63
N LEU A 171 -5.69 -21.99 -8.40
CA LEU A 171 -5.08 -22.77 -7.32
C LEU A 171 -5.48 -24.25 -7.37
N SER A 172 -4.54 -25.14 -7.04
CA SER A 172 -4.80 -26.57 -6.85
C SER A 172 -5.56 -26.84 -5.56
N ALA A 173 -6.12 -28.05 -5.41
CA ALA A 173 -6.78 -28.46 -4.17
C ALA A 173 -5.83 -28.44 -2.96
N ALA A 174 -4.57 -28.83 -3.17
CA ALA A 174 -3.53 -28.78 -2.14
C ALA A 174 -3.22 -27.33 -1.70
N GLN A 175 -3.08 -26.40 -2.66
CA GLN A 175 -2.89 -24.98 -2.37
C GLN A 175 -4.07 -24.38 -1.59
N ARG A 176 -5.32 -24.67 -1.98
CA ARG A 176 -6.51 -24.23 -1.24
C ARG A 176 -6.55 -24.79 0.19
N SER A 177 -6.26 -26.08 0.35
CA SER A 177 -6.17 -26.71 1.68
C SER A 177 -5.11 -26.03 2.54
N ARG A 178 -3.98 -25.63 1.95
CA ARG A 178 -2.91 -24.94 2.67
C ARG A 178 -3.29 -23.52 3.09
N VAL A 179 -4.07 -22.81 2.27
CA VAL A 179 -4.65 -21.49 2.63
C VAL A 179 -5.63 -21.64 3.79
N ALA A 180 -6.47 -22.68 3.80
CA ALA A 180 -7.38 -22.94 4.92
C ALA A 180 -6.61 -23.20 6.23
N ALA A 181 -5.54 -24.01 6.17
CA ALA A 181 -4.67 -24.25 7.33
C ALA A 181 -3.94 -22.98 7.79
N TRP A 182 -3.48 -22.14 6.86
CA TRP A 182 -2.91 -20.83 7.17
C TRP A 182 -3.90 -19.96 7.93
N SER A 183 -5.13 -19.82 7.43
CA SER A 183 -6.18 -19.01 8.05
C SER A 183 -6.56 -19.51 9.45
N ALA A 184 -6.63 -20.83 9.64
CA ALA A 184 -6.87 -21.42 10.97
C ALA A 184 -5.70 -21.17 11.95
N GLY A 185 -4.48 -21.04 11.45
CA GLY A 185 -3.28 -20.83 12.25
C GLY A 185 -3.03 -19.38 12.68
N LEU A 186 -3.64 -18.38 12.04
CA LEU A 186 -3.37 -16.97 12.36
C LEU A 186 -3.79 -16.59 13.78
N ALA A 187 -3.01 -15.71 14.40
CA ALA A 187 -3.42 -14.99 15.60
C ALA A 187 -4.54 -13.98 15.26
N PRO A 188 -5.54 -13.80 16.13
CA PRO A 188 -6.61 -12.84 15.94
C PRO A 188 -6.10 -11.40 16.13
N ALA A 189 -5.51 -10.83 15.07
CA ALA A 189 -4.89 -9.51 15.11
C ALA A 189 -5.82 -8.38 14.62
N THR A 190 -6.99 -8.69 14.05
CA THR A 190 -7.84 -7.69 13.36
C THR A 190 -8.43 -6.63 14.29
N GLU A 191 -9.01 -7.03 15.42
CA GLU A 191 -9.53 -6.07 16.41
C GLU A 191 -8.39 -5.24 17.01
N ALA A 192 -7.27 -5.88 17.37
CA ALA A 192 -6.11 -5.18 17.90
C ALA A 192 -5.52 -4.17 16.90
N TRP A 193 -5.49 -4.52 15.61
CA TRP A 193 -5.11 -3.61 14.52
C TRP A 193 -6.01 -2.38 14.45
N LEU A 194 -7.34 -2.57 14.50
CA LEU A 194 -8.30 -1.45 14.51
C LEU A 194 -8.11 -0.55 15.74
N GLN A 195 -7.91 -1.14 16.91
CA GLN A 195 -7.65 -0.37 18.14
C GLN A 195 -6.35 0.43 18.06
N HIS A 196 -5.27 -0.16 17.50
CA HIS A 196 -4.02 0.56 17.29
C HIS A 196 -4.18 1.69 16.27
N ARG A 197 -4.95 1.48 15.20
CA ARG A 197 -5.28 2.51 14.22
C ARG A 197 -5.97 3.70 14.89
N VAL A 198 -7.02 3.45 15.69
CA VAL A 198 -7.74 4.50 16.43
C VAL A 198 -6.81 5.26 17.38
N ARG A 199 -5.96 4.55 18.14
CA ARG A 199 -4.99 5.19 19.05
C ARG A 199 -4.01 6.09 18.31
N TRP A 200 -3.44 5.61 17.20
CA TRP A 200 -2.50 6.39 16.39
C TRP A 200 -3.18 7.63 15.79
N GLN A 201 -4.42 7.51 15.31
CA GLN A 201 -5.19 8.64 14.79
C GLN A 201 -5.51 9.67 15.87
N GLY A 202 -5.88 9.23 17.08
CA GLY A 202 -6.06 10.12 18.23
C GLY A 202 -4.78 10.90 18.55
N ALA A 203 -3.65 10.20 18.65
CA ALA A 203 -2.35 10.83 18.88
C ALA A 203 -1.98 11.83 17.77
N LEU A 204 -2.33 11.55 16.51
CA LEU A 204 -2.12 12.50 15.42
C LEU A 204 -2.96 13.76 15.61
N ILE A 205 -4.24 13.63 15.94
CA ILE A 205 -5.12 14.78 16.21
C ILE A 205 -4.61 15.60 17.39
N ASP A 206 -4.13 14.96 18.47
CA ASP A 206 -3.56 15.65 19.63
C ASP A 206 -2.31 16.46 19.25
N VAL A 207 -1.44 15.90 18.41
CA VAL A 207 -0.26 16.60 17.89
C VAL A 207 -0.66 17.77 16.98
N LEU A 208 -1.71 17.61 16.15
CA LEU A 208 -2.23 18.66 15.27
C LEU A 208 -2.92 19.79 16.03
N ALA A 209 -3.54 19.51 17.17
CA ALA A 209 -4.09 20.55 18.05
C ALA A 209 -2.99 21.50 18.55
N GLN A 210 -1.74 21.04 18.59
CA GLN A 210 -0.56 21.81 19.02
C GLN A 210 0.36 22.20 17.86
N ARG A 211 -0.15 22.25 16.63
CA ARG A 211 0.68 22.45 15.43
C ARG A 211 1.37 23.81 15.30
N GLN A 212 0.87 24.82 16.02
CA GLN A 212 1.49 26.15 16.09
C GLN A 212 2.59 26.24 17.16
N GLN A 213 2.78 25.20 17.96
CA GLN A 213 3.80 25.19 19.02
C GLN A 213 5.17 24.80 18.47
N PRO A 214 6.27 25.38 18.99
CA PRO A 214 7.63 24.98 18.63
C PRO A 214 7.84 23.46 18.73
N GLY A 215 8.60 22.91 17.78
CA GLY A 215 8.88 21.47 17.71
C GLY A 215 7.75 20.60 17.16
N PHE A 216 6.68 21.18 16.59
CA PHE A 216 5.60 20.42 15.96
C PHE A 216 6.10 19.42 14.91
N GLU A 217 6.96 19.86 13.99
CA GLU A 217 7.51 19.01 12.92
C GLU A 217 8.22 17.76 13.46
N SER A 218 8.96 17.91 14.57
CA SER A 218 9.63 16.78 15.24
C SER A 218 8.62 15.82 15.87
N ARG A 219 7.58 16.34 16.54
CA ARG A 219 6.53 15.50 17.17
C ARG A 219 5.72 14.73 16.13
N VAL A 220 5.27 15.40 15.08
CA VAL A 220 4.51 14.74 14.00
C VAL A 220 5.41 13.77 13.24
N GLY A 221 6.67 14.13 13.00
CA GLY A 221 7.63 13.25 12.34
C GLY A 221 7.87 11.95 13.10
N ALA A 222 8.02 12.00 14.43
CA ALA A 222 8.15 10.80 15.25
C ALA A 222 6.94 9.86 15.10
N LEU A 223 5.73 10.42 15.05
CA LEU A 223 4.49 9.66 14.91
C LEU A 223 4.34 9.01 13.51
N LEU A 224 4.80 9.70 12.45
CA LEU A 224 4.72 9.22 11.06
C LEU A 224 5.82 8.18 10.74
N LEU A 225 7.02 8.34 11.31
CA LEU A 225 8.17 7.47 11.02
C LEU A 225 8.14 6.16 11.81
N GLU A 226 7.59 6.18 13.02
CA GLU A 226 7.60 5.03 13.93
C GLU A 226 6.19 4.68 14.44
N PRO A 227 5.20 4.40 13.56
CA PRO A 227 3.84 4.07 14.00
C PRO A 227 3.79 2.80 14.85
N GLU A 228 4.75 1.90 14.68
CA GLU A 228 4.87 0.68 15.46
C GLU A 228 5.33 0.91 16.91
N SER A 229 5.91 2.08 17.23
CA SER A 229 6.32 2.40 18.61
C SER A 229 5.14 2.37 19.58
N MET A 230 3.92 2.61 19.09
CA MET A 230 2.67 2.56 19.83
C MET A 230 2.04 1.17 19.91
N TRP A 231 2.68 0.14 19.34
CA TRP A 231 2.14 -1.22 19.36
C TRP A 231 2.32 -1.89 20.72
N ALA A 232 1.26 -2.50 21.22
CA ALA A 232 1.33 -3.31 22.42
C ALA A 232 2.21 -4.55 22.14
N ALA A 233 2.94 -5.01 23.14
CA ALA A 233 3.86 -6.14 22.99
C ALA A 233 3.15 -7.41 22.46
N ALA A 234 1.92 -7.67 22.93
CA ALA A 234 1.09 -8.78 22.45
C ALA A 234 0.75 -8.65 20.96
N TYR A 235 0.31 -7.46 20.52
CA TYR A 235 -0.01 -7.21 19.12
C TYR A 235 1.23 -7.34 18.21
N ARG A 236 2.38 -6.84 18.66
CA ARG A 236 3.66 -7.02 17.94
C ARG A 236 4.01 -8.50 17.76
N ALA A 237 3.80 -9.31 18.80
CA ALA A 237 4.03 -10.76 18.73
C ALA A 237 3.05 -11.46 17.75
N ASP A 238 1.77 -11.07 17.77
CA ASP A 238 0.76 -11.60 16.85
C ASP A 238 1.07 -11.26 15.38
N VAL A 239 1.48 -10.02 15.11
CA VAL A 239 1.92 -9.59 13.77
C VAL A 239 3.14 -10.40 13.33
N ALA A 240 4.14 -10.58 14.20
CA ALA A 240 5.33 -11.37 13.87
C ALA A 240 4.99 -12.85 13.58
N ARG A 241 4.11 -13.46 14.38
CA ARG A 241 3.60 -14.82 14.14
C ARG A 241 2.86 -14.92 12.81
N ASN A 242 1.97 -13.98 12.53
CA ASN A 242 1.18 -13.96 11.29
C ASN A 242 2.05 -13.73 10.06
N ARG A 243 3.10 -12.90 10.16
CA ARG A 243 4.13 -12.75 9.12
C ARG A 243 4.79 -14.09 8.82
N LYS A 244 5.28 -14.79 9.83
CA LYS A 244 5.93 -16.10 9.65
C LYS A 244 5.01 -17.09 8.94
N LEU A 245 3.78 -17.25 9.42
CA LEU A 245 2.79 -18.15 8.81
C LEU A 245 2.49 -17.81 7.35
N THR A 246 2.48 -16.51 7.02
CA THR A 246 2.26 -16.05 5.65
C THR A 246 3.46 -16.34 4.75
N LEU A 247 4.70 -16.15 5.23
CA LEU A 247 5.90 -16.52 4.48
C LEU A 247 5.99 -18.03 4.25
N ASP A 248 5.63 -18.84 5.25
CA ASP A 248 5.52 -20.29 5.10
C ASP A 248 4.47 -20.66 4.03
N LEU A 249 3.28 -20.04 4.06
CA LEU A 249 2.26 -20.24 3.03
C LEU A 249 2.77 -19.91 1.62
N LEU A 250 3.47 -18.78 1.43
CA LEU A 250 3.98 -18.38 0.12
C LEU A 250 5.03 -19.37 -0.41
N ALA A 251 5.98 -19.78 0.44
CA ALA A 251 7.00 -20.76 0.09
C ALA A 251 6.38 -22.11 -0.29
N GLU A 252 5.44 -22.61 0.52
CA GLU A 252 4.77 -23.88 0.24
C GLU A 252 3.87 -23.81 -1.01
N THR A 253 3.23 -22.67 -1.26
CA THR A 253 2.45 -22.45 -2.49
C THR A 253 3.33 -22.55 -3.73
N PHE A 254 4.53 -21.96 -3.69
CA PHE A 254 5.54 -22.10 -4.75
C PHE A 254 6.01 -23.54 -4.91
N ASN A 255 6.28 -24.23 -3.81
CA ASN A 255 6.78 -25.61 -3.85
C ASN A 255 5.73 -26.59 -4.41
N MET A 256 4.43 -26.31 -4.18
CA MET A 256 3.32 -27.05 -4.78
C MET A 256 2.96 -26.60 -6.22
N ALA A 257 3.58 -25.54 -6.72
CA ALA A 257 3.20 -24.93 -8.00
C ALA A 257 3.65 -25.80 -9.19
N SER A 258 2.74 -26.00 -10.15
CA SER A 258 3.09 -26.66 -11.41
C SER A 258 4.05 -25.81 -12.27
N PRO A 259 4.73 -26.38 -13.28
CA PRO A 259 5.58 -25.60 -14.19
C PRO A 259 4.84 -24.43 -14.88
N ALA A 260 3.54 -24.60 -15.16
CA ALA A 260 2.71 -23.54 -15.73
C ALA A 260 2.46 -22.41 -14.70
N GLN A 261 2.15 -22.76 -13.45
CA GLN A 261 1.97 -21.77 -12.38
C GLN A 261 3.28 -21.02 -12.07
N ARG A 262 4.44 -21.71 -12.09
CA ARG A 262 5.76 -21.08 -11.94
C ARG A 262 6.05 -20.10 -13.08
N THR A 263 5.77 -20.50 -14.33
CA THR A 263 5.90 -19.60 -15.48
C THR A 263 5.01 -18.37 -15.34
N HIS A 264 3.75 -18.54 -14.92
CA HIS A 264 2.83 -17.42 -14.68
C HIS A 264 3.37 -16.47 -13.61
N LEU A 265 3.84 -16.99 -12.48
CA LEU A 265 4.49 -16.21 -11.42
C LEU A 265 5.65 -15.36 -11.94
N PHE A 266 6.55 -15.97 -12.72
CA PHE A 266 7.70 -15.24 -13.24
C PHE A 266 7.29 -14.15 -14.24
N ASN A 267 6.27 -14.40 -15.05
CA ASN A 267 5.73 -13.39 -15.97
C ASN A 267 5.11 -12.22 -15.21
N GLU A 268 4.38 -12.47 -14.12
CA GLU A 268 3.83 -11.42 -13.25
C GLU A 268 4.96 -10.59 -12.62
N ILE A 269 5.98 -11.23 -12.04
CA ILE A 269 7.13 -10.53 -11.45
C ILE A 269 7.85 -9.68 -12.50
N ALA A 270 8.14 -10.25 -13.67
CA ALA A 270 8.79 -9.55 -14.77
C ALA A 270 7.93 -8.39 -15.31
N GLY A 271 6.61 -8.55 -15.34
CA GLY A 271 5.66 -7.52 -15.73
C GLY A 271 5.65 -6.33 -14.76
N TRP A 272 5.69 -6.59 -13.45
CA TRP A 272 5.81 -5.53 -12.44
C TRP A 272 7.17 -4.83 -12.50
N ALA A 273 8.27 -5.58 -12.67
CA ALA A 273 9.60 -5.01 -12.84
C ALA A 273 9.66 -4.07 -14.05
N ALA A 274 9.14 -4.52 -15.20
CA ALA A 274 9.07 -3.71 -16.42
C ALA A 274 8.19 -2.46 -16.24
N GLN A 275 7.10 -2.54 -15.48
CA GLN A 275 6.27 -1.37 -15.18
C GLN A 275 7.02 -0.32 -14.36
N PHE A 276 7.79 -0.72 -13.35
CA PHE A 276 8.63 0.21 -12.60
C PHE A 276 9.76 0.80 -13.45
N GLU A 277 10.40 0.00 -14.32
CA GLU A 277 11.39 0.48 -15.29
C GLU A 277 10.82 1.54 -16.23
N GLN A 278 9.61 1.34 -16.74
CA GLN A 278 8.93 2.30 -17.63
C GLN A 278 8.52 3.60 -16.94
N LEU A 279 8.29 3.54 -15.63
CA LEU A 279 7.94 4.69 -14.80
C LEU A 279 9.16 5.45 -14.29
N ALA A 280 10.32 4.80 -14.22
CA ALA A 280 11.56 5.43 -13.82
C ALA A 280 11.90 6.59 -14.77
N CYS A 281 12.37 7.69 -14.20
CA CYS A 281 12.72 8.86 -14.99
C CYS A 281 14.01 8.62 -15.78
N THR A 282 13.92 8.57 -17.11
CA THR A 282 15.07 8.46 -18.01
C THR A 282 15.58 9.86 -18.40
N ASP A 283 16.38 10.53 -17.55
CA ASP A 283 17.05 11.84 -17.79
C ASP A 283 16.27 12.92 -18.58
N THR A 284 14.94 12.81 -18.62
CA THR A 284 14.05 13.67 -19.37
C THR A 284 13.04 14.16 -18.35
N PRO A 285 13.10 15.44 -17.95
CA PRO A 285 12.24 15.96 -16.90
C PRO A 285 10.78 15.72 -17.29
N LEU A 286 10.05 15.01 -16.42
CA LEU A 286 8.60 14.92 -16.48
C LEU A 286 8.07 16.35 -16.56
N ARG A 287 7.38 16.67 -17.64
CA ARG A 287 6.77 17.98 -17.86
C ARG A 287 5.96 18.35 -16.62
N THR A 288 6.42 19.36 -15.89
CA THR A 288 5.56 20.10 -14.97
C THR A 288 4.40 20.63 -15.80
N ALA A 289 3.19 20.16 -15.51
CA ALA A 289 1.98 20.70 -16.10
C ALA A 289 1.75 22.09 -15.47
N SER A 290 2.51 23.08 -15.92
CA SER A 290 2.21 24.48 -15.69
C SER A 290 1.11 24.92 -16.68
N GLY A 291 -0.05 25.24 -16.13
CA GLY A 291 -0.94 26.28 -16.66
C GLY A 291 -1.69 26.01 -17.97
N ALA A 292 -2.97 25.69 -17.86
CA ALA A 292 -4.07 26.25 -18.66
C ALA A 292 -5.36 25.98 -17.86
N GLY A 293 -6.14 26.94 -17.37
CA GLY A 293 -6.55 28.16 -18.04
C GLY A 293 -7.90 27.94 -18.71
N ARG A 294 -8.97 27.78 -17.92
CA ARG A 294 -10.33 28.37 -18.07
C ARG A 294 -11.25 27.86 -16.98
#